data_AF-A0A7R9WVK4-F1
#
_entry.id   AF-A0A7R9WVK4-F1
#
_cell.length_a   1.000
_cell.length_b   1.000
_cell.length_c   1.000
_cell.angle_alpha   90.00
_cell.angle_beta   90.00
_cell.angle_gamma   90.00
#
_symmetry.space_group_name_H-M   'P 1'
#
loop_
_entity.id
_entity.type
_entity.pdbx_description
1 polymer ?
#
loop_
_entity_poly.entity_id
_entity_poly.type
_entity_poly.pdbx_seq_one_letter_code
_entity_poly.pdbx_strand_id
1 'polypeptide(L)'
;MLTHSDPPEWHPADTELKHACKRAAQICEEANVDIASLAILFAMSNPSIPCTILGIKDRQQLKIAVDLANRFQVDEGSTSATSQEEVLESVLDEAELRAHQRLNDAVGGPFADVWNKGGIVYQWDGVSCAHAFWKDIEGAELIEWQRRQT
;
A
#
# COMPACT_ATOMS: atom_id res chain seq x y z
N MET A 1 -0.51 -8.06 -0.21
CA MET A 1 0.88 -7.60 -0.45
C MET A 1 0.98 -7.09 -1.87
N LEU A 2 1.63 -5.94 -2.12
CA LEU A 2 1.88 -5.43 -3.47
C LEU A 2 3.22 -5.98 -3.96
N THR A 3 3.19 -7.25 -4.34
CA THR A 3 4.33 -7.99 -4.89
C THR A 3 3.88 -8.71 -6.14
N HIS A 4 4.81 -9.07 -7.03
CA HIS A 4 4.49 -9.90 -8.20
C HIS A 4 3.97 -11.30 -7.84
N SER A 5 4.16 -11.75 -6.59
CA SER A 5 3.64 -13.03 -6.12
C SER A 5 2.17 -12.95 -5.73
N ASP A 6 1.39 -13.95 -6.16
CA ASP A 6 0.02 -14.16 -5.71
C ASP A 6 -0.01 -14.33 -4.16
N PRO A 7 -1.04 -13.82 -3.47
CA PRO A 7 -1.16 -14.01 -2.04
C PRO A 7 -1.34 -15.50 -1.70
N PRO A 8 -0.93 -15.94 -0.49
CA PRO A 8 -1.13 -17.33 -0.07
C PRO A 8 -2.61 -17.70 -0.02
N GLU A 9 -2.92 -18.99 -0.15
CA GLU A 9 -4.31 -19.49 -0.22
C GLU A 9 -5.16 -19.06 0.99
N TRP A 10 -4.54 -18.97 2.17
CA TRP A 10 -5.19 -18.54 3.41
C TRP A 10 -5.50 -17.04 3.49
N HIS A 11 -5.07 -16.23 2.51
CA HIS A 11 -5.25 -14.78 2.58
C HIS A 11 -6.75 -14.39 2.51
N PRO A 12 -7.26 -13.58 3.46
CA PRO A 12 -8.69 -13.30 3.62
C PRO A 12 -9.28 -12.34 2.58
N ALA A 13 -8.49 -11.98 1.55
CA ALA A 13 -8.96 -11.05 0.54
C ALA A 13 -9.98 -11.73 -0.37
N ASP A 14 -11.03 -11.00 -0.73
CA ASP A 14 -12.02 -11.48 -1.68
C ASP A 14 -11.38 -11.79 -3.04
N THR A 15 -12.01 -12.71 -3.77
CA THR A 15 -11.53 -13.18 -5.07
C THR A 15 -11.44 -12.02 -6.08
N GLU A 16 -12.41 -11.10 -6.06
CA GLU A 16 -12.41 -9.93 -6.94
C GLU A 16 -11.23 -9.00 -6.65
N LEU A 17 -10.96 -8.74 -5.36
CA LEU A 17 -9.80 -7.93 -4.95
C LEU A 17 -8.48 -8.61 -5.33
N LYS A 18 -8.37 -9.93 -5.15
CA LYS A 18 -7.19 -10.70 -5.59
C LYS A 18 -6.96 -10.56 -7.10
N HIS A 19 -8.02 -10.66 -7.91
CA HIS A 19 -7.94 -10.46 -9.35
C HIS A 19 -7.57 -9.02 -9.73
N ALA A 20 -8.11 -8.02 -9.03
CA ALA A 20 -7.74 -6.62 -9.24
C ALA A 20 -6.24 -6.38 -8.97
N CYS A 21 -5.72 -6.89 -7.84
CA CYS A 21 -4.30 -6.81 -7.53
C CYS A 21 -3.43 -7.51 -8.58
N LYS A 22 -3.86 -8.68 -9.08
CA LYS A 22 -3.15 -9.40 -10.15
C LYS A 22 -3.11 -8.60 -11.46
N ARG A 23 -4.24 -8.00 -11.86
CA ARG A 23 -4.30 -7.09 -13.03
C ARG A 23 -3.38 -5.88 -12.85
N ALA A 24 -3.34 -5.30 -11.65
CA ALA A 24 -2.45 -4.19 -11.35
C ALA A 24 -0.97 -4.57 -11.52
N ALA A 25 -0.57 -5.75 -11.04
CA ALA A 25 0.79 -6.26 -11.21
C ALA A 25 1.15 -6.46 -12.69
N GLN A 26 0.22 -7.01 -13.49
CA GLN A 26 0.39 -7.19 -14.93
C GLN A 26 0.56 -5.87 -15.67
N ILE A 27 -0.25 -4.85 -15.34
CA ILE A 27 -0.14 -3.50 -15.94
C ILE A 27 1.24 -2.90 -15.69
N CYS A 28 1.78 -3.05 -14.47
CA CYS A 28 3.11 -2.56 -14.14
C CYS A 28 4.19 -3.34 -14.89
N GLU A 29 4.07 -4.67 -14.96
CA GLU A 29 5.00 -5.55 -15.68
C GLU A 29 5.05 -5.22 -17.18
N GLU A 30 3.90 -5.01 -17.83
CA GLU A 30 3.80 -4.58 -19.24
C GLU A 30 4.46 -3.20 -19.48
N ALA A 31 4.46 -2.33 -18.47
CA ALA A 31 5.12 -1.04 -18.49
C ALA A 31 6.59 -1.08 -18.06
N ASN A 32 7.14 -2.27 -17.74
CA ASN A 32 8.47 -2.45 -17.17
C ASN A 32 8.69 -1.66 -15.86
N VAL A 33 7.65 -1.57 -15.04
CA VAL A 33 7.63 -0.92 -13.72
C VAL A 33 7.45 -2.00 -12.65
N ASP A 34 8.24 -1.95 -11.58
CA ASP A 34 8.03 -2.82 -10.41
C ASP A 34 6.92 -2.24 -9.53
N ILE A 35 5.82 -2.99 -9.38
CA ILE A 35 4.66 -2.55 -8.59
C ILE A 35 5.02 -2.35 -7.11
N ALA A 36 6.00 -3.09 -6.57
CA ALA A 36 6.42 -2.93 -5.19
C ALA A 36 7.14 -1.59 -4.98
N SER A 37 8.02 -1.22 -5.91
CA SER A 37 8.69 0.08 -5.92
C SER A 37 7.68 1.23 -6.03
N LEU A 38 6.72 1.12 -6.96
CA LEU A 38 5.66 2.12 -7.13
C LEU A 38 4.81 2.27 -5.85
N ALA A 39 4.50 1.17 -5.16
CA ALA A 39 3.77 1.20 -3.90
C ALA A 39 4.53 1.90 -2.77
N ILE A 40 5.85 1.73 -2.69
CA ILE A 40 6.70 2.43 -1.72
C ILE A 40 6.68 3.93 -2.00
N LEU A 41 6.90 4.34 -3.26
CA LEU A 41 6.86 5.76 -3.65
C LEU A 41 5.50 6.39 -3.36
N PHE A 42 4.41 5.69 -3.66
CA PHE A 42 3.06 6.14 -3.31
C PHE A 42 2.85 6.29 -1.80
N ALA A 43 3.28 5.32 -0.99
CA ALA A 43 3.11 5.41 0.45
C ALA A 43 3.93 6.56 1.08
N MET A 44 5.13 6.83 0.54
CA MET A 44 6.01 7.90 1.02
C MET A 44 5.61 9.30 0.54
N SER A 45 4.85 9.39 -0.55
CA SER A 45 4.49 10.69 -1.13
C SER A 45 3.38 11.44 -0.38
N ASN A 46 2.69 10.80 0.58
CA ASN A 46 1.58 11.41 1.30
C ASN A 46 2.08 12.35 2.41
N PRO A 47 1.90 13.68 2.30
CA PRO A 47 2.43 14.64 3.29
C PRO A 47 1.75 14.55 4.66
N SER A 48 0.56 13.92 4.74
CA SER A 48 -0.18 13.75 6.00
C SER A 48 0.28 12.54 6.81
N ILE A 49 1.14 11.67 6.24
CA ILE A 49 1.63 10.45 6.90
C ILE A 49 3.11 10.68 7.30
N PRO A 50 3.43 10.75 8.61
CA PRO A 50 4.77 11.11 9.05
C PRO A 50 5.80 9.99 8.90
N CYS A 51 5.37 8.74 8.73
CA CYS A 51 6.26 7.59 8.65
C CYS A 51 5.60 6.43 7.89
N THR A 52 6.40 5.77 7.03
CA THR A 52 6.03 4.55 6.31
C THR A 52 6.92 3.41 6.80
N ILE A 53 6.30 2.35 7.33
CA ILE A 53 7.01 1.15 7.81
C ILE A 53 7.06 0.12 6.68
N LEU A 54 8.26 -0.37 6.35
CA LEU A 54 8.48 -1.36 5.30
C LEU A 54 8.93 -2.70 5.89
N GLY A 55 8.27 -3.78 5.48
CA GLY A 55 8.72 -5.16 5.73
C GLY A 55 9.68 -5.60 4.64
N ILE A 56 10.94 -5.88 4.99
CA ILE A 56 12.01 -6.18 4.04
C ILE A 56 12.54 -7.58 4.31
N LYS A 57 12.62 -8.41 3.26
CA LYS A 57 13.03 -9.82 3.42
C LYS A 57 14.54 -10.04 3.28
N ASP A 58 15.22 -9.20 2.51
CA ASP A 58 16.63 -9.37 2.17
C ASP A 58 17.36 -8.04 1.90
N ARG A 59 18.69 -8.13 1.78
CA ARG A 59 19.57 -6.96 1.58
C ARG A 59 19.40 -6.28 0.23
N GLN A 60 18.89 -6.98 -0.79
CA GLN A 60 18.68 -6.40 -2.11
C GLN A 60 17.44 -5.50 -2.08
N GLN A 61 16.34 -5.98 -1.49
CA GLN A 61 15.14 -5.19 -1.26
C GLN A 61 15.42 -3.97 -0.38
N LEU A 62 16.29 -4.10 0.63
CA LEU A 62 16.71 -2.96 1.45
C LEU A 62 17.36 -1.85 0.61
N LYS A 63 18.27 -2.22 -0.30
CA LYS A 63 18.94 -1.24 -1.16
C LYS A 63 17.95 -0.51 -2.06
N ILE A 64 17.04 -1.25 -2.68
CA ILE A 64 15.97 -0.68 -3.51
C ILE A 64 15.14 0.32 -2.70
N ALA A 65 14.69 -0.07 -1.50
CA ALA A 65 13.89 0.82 -0.65
C ALA A 65 14.66 2.11 -0.26
N VAL A 66 15.97 2.00 0.02
CA VAL A 66 16.83 3.15 0.31
C VAL A 66 16.98 4.05 -0.93
N ASP A 67 17.21 3.47 -2.11
CA ASP A 67 17.34 4.22 -3.36
C ASP A 67 16.05 4.97 -3.71
N LEU A 68 14.89 4.34 -3.49
CA LEU A 68 13.57 4.98 -3.65
C LEU A 68 13.36 6.10 -2.63
N ALA A 69 13.71 5.88 -1.36
CA ALA A 69 13.60 6.89 -0.32
C ALA A 69 14.47 8.12 -0.62
N ASN A 70 15.65 7.91 -1.21
CA ASN A 70 16.56 8.99 -1.60
C ASN A 70 15.99 9.89 -2.72
N ARG A 71 14.97 9.45 -3.47
CA ARG A 71 14.30 10.31 -4.46
C ARG A 71 13.50 11.46 -3.83
N PHE A 72 13.12 11.34 -2.56
CA PHE A 72 12.39 12.36 -1.81
C PHE A 72 13.32 13.39 -1.12
N GLN A 73 14.63 13.36 -1.37
CA GLN A 73 15.53 14.34 -0.78
C GLN A 73 15.23 15.73 -1.35
N VAL A 74 14.63 16.57 -0.50
CA VAL A 74 14.32 17.98 -0.75
C VAL A 74 15.53 18.82 -0.37
N ASP A 75 16.07 19.62 -1.28
CA ASP A 75 16.97 20.73 -0.94
C ASP A 75 16.25 21.62 0.09
N GLU A 76 16.90 22.00 1.19
CA GLU A 76 16.32 22.74 2.34
C GLU A 76 15.53 24.02 1.99
N GLY A 77 15.49 24.44 0.72
CA GLY A 77 14.74 25.59 0.20
C GLY A 77 13.57 25.30 -0.76
N SER A 78 13.22 24.05 -1.08
CA SER A 78 12.12 23.76 -2.02
C SER A 78 10.78 23.50 -1.34
N THR A 79 9.85 24.40 -1.66
CA THR A 79 8.39 24.44 -1.49
C THR A 79 7.69 23.25 -0.80
N SER A 80 6.86 23.58 0.19
CA SER A 80 5.90 22.67 0.84
C SER A 80 4.90 22.13 -0.19
N ALA A 81 5.19 20.97 -0.78
CA ALA A 81 4.20 20.25 -1.58
C ALA A 81 2.92 20.07 -0.75
N THR A 82 1.80 20.54 -1.29
CA THR A 82 0.54 20.61 -0.54
C THR A 82 -0.33 19.37 -0.74
N SER A 83 -0.05 18.61 -1.80
CA SER A 83 -0.78 17.40 -2.17
C SER A 83 0.15 16.22 -2.45
N GLN A 84 -0.39 15.00 -2.33
CA GLN A 84 0.34 13.78 -2.63
C GLN A 84 0.66 13.67 -4.14
N GLU A 85 -0.24 14.18 -4.98
CA GLU A 85 -0.12 14.20 -6.43
C GLU A 85 1.09 15.02 -6.89
N GLU A 86 1.29 16.22 -6.34
CA GLU A 86 2.47 17.07 -6.63
C GLU A 86 3.78 16.35 -6.30
N VAL A 87 3.82 15.66 -5.16
CA VAL A 87 5.01 14.90 -4.75
C VAL A 87 5.27 13.74 -5.72
N LEU A 88 4.22 12.98 -6.08
CA LEU A 88 4.33 11.88 -7.04
C LEU A 88 4.84 12.34 -8.41
N GLU A 89 4.34 13.45 -8.93
CA GLU A 89 4.80 14.02 -10.21
C GLU A 89 6.28 14.40 -10.19
N SER A 90 6.84 14.74 -9.02
CA SER A 90 8.26 15.07 -8.87
C SER A 90 9.18 13.87 -8.70
N VAL A 91 8.66 12.74 -8.20
CA VAL A 91 9.47 11.58 -7.78
C VAL A 91 9.37 10.39 -8.74
N LEU A 92 8.25 10.24 -9.43
CA LEU A 92 8.02 9.17 -10.41
C LEU A 92 8.67 9.52 -11.75
N ASP A 93 9.27 8.52 -12.40
CA ASP A 93 9.65 8.64 -13.81
C ASP A 93 8.42 8.57 -14.74
N GLU A 94 8.61 8.79 -16.05
CA GLU A 94 7.51 8.78 -17.01
C GLU A 94 6.76 7.44 -17.09
N ALA A 95 7.45 6.32 -16.93
CA ALA A 95 6.84 4.99 -16.99
C ALA A 95 6.06 4.68 -15.72
N GLU A 96 6.65 4.99 -14.56
CA GLU A 96 6.03 4.89 -13.24
C GLU A 96 4.79 5.77 -13.13
N LEU A 97 4.84 7.02 -13.61
CA LEU A 97 3.71 7.95 -13.60
C LEU A 97 2.56 7.44 -14.48
N ARG A 98 2.87 6.92 -15.68
CA ARG A 98 1.85 6.33 -16.57
C ARG A 98 1.20 5.10 -15.94
N ALA A 99 1.99 4.22 -15.32
CA ALA A 99 1.49 3.06 -14.62
C ALA A 99 0.58 3.50 -13.46
N HIS A 100 1.01 4.45 -12.63
CA HIS A 100 0.22 5.03 -11.53
C HIS A 100 -1.14 5.57 -12.02
N GLN A 101 -1.15 6.39 -13.08
CA GLN A 101 -2.39 6.92 -13.65
C GLN A 101 -3.33 5.81 -14.10
N ARG A 102 -2.80 4.74 -14.70
CA ARG A 102 -3.58 3.59 -15.14
C ARG A 102 -4.13 2.76 -13.97
N LEU A 103 -3.35 2.61 -12.91
CA LEU A 103 -3.80 1.96 -11.68
C LEU A 103 -4.90 2.77 -10.98
N ASN A 104 -4.82 4.10 -11.05
CA ASN A 104 -5.76 5.03 -10.40
C ASN A 104 -7.00 5.37 -11.25
N ASP A 105 -7.16 4.77 -12.43
CA ASP A 105 -8.30 4.99 -13.33
C ASP A 105 -9.58 4.37 -12.74
N ALA A 106 -10.51 5.20 -12.29
CA ALA A 106 -11.76 4.78 -11.65
C ALA A 106 -12.76 4.10 -12.58
N VAL A 107 -12.58 4.19 -13.90
CA VAL A 107 -13.51 3.64 -14.89
C VAL A 107 -12.89 2.42 -15.58
N GLY A 108 -11.66 2.55 -16.05
CA GLY A 108 -10.97 1.53 -16.85
C GLY A 108 -9.79 0.86 -16.15
N GLY A 109 -9.50 1.24 -14.90
CA GLY A 109 -8.38 0.70 -14.13
C GLY A 109 -8.68 -0.65 -13.47
N PRO A 110 -7.65 -1.31 -12.92
CA PRO A 110 -7.78 -2.65 -12.36
C PRO A 110 -8.67 -2.72 -11.12
N PHE A 111 -8.91 -1.59 -10.45
CA PHE A 111 -9.72 -1.48 -9.23
C PHE A 111 -11.08 -0.83 -9.43
N ALA A 112 -11.47 -0.47 -10.66
CA ALA A 112 -12.73 0.22 -10.95
C ALA A 112 -13.96 -0.51 -10.35
N ASP A 113 -14.07 -1.82 -10.58
CA ASP A 113 -15.17 -2.63 -10.04
C ASP A 113 -15.17 -2.72 -8.51
N VAL A 114 -13.97 -2.81 -7.91
CA VAL A 114 -13.74 -2.89 -6.46
C VAL A 114 -14.20 -1.59 -5.78
N TRP A 115 -13.92 -0.43 -6.39
CA TRP A 115 -14.33 0.87 -5.86
C TRP A 115 -15.84 1.10 -6.01
N ASN A 116 -16.41 0.73 -7.16
CA ASN A 116 -17.82 0.95 -7.47
C ASN A 116 -18.79 0.08 -6.66
N LYS A 117 -18.37 -1.09 -6.18
CA LYS A 117 -19.17 -1.95 -5.28
C LYS A 117 -19.23 -1.46 -3.83
N GLY A 118 -18.73 -0.26 -3.57
CA GLY A 118 -18.78 0.42 -2.28
C GLY A 118 -17.52 0.14 -1.48
N GLY A 119 -16.42 0.82 -1.85
CA GLY A 119 -15.08 0.71 -1.24
C GLY A 119 -14.99 0.68 0.29
N ILE A 120 -16.08 1.02 0.98
CA ILE A 120 -16.33 0.78 2.42
C ILE A 120 -16.12 -0.70 2.80
N VAL A 121 -16.47 -1.68 1.96
CA VAL A 121 -16.29 -3.13 2.28
C VAL A 121 -14.82 -3.49 2.50
N TYR A 122 -13.90 -2.78 1.83
CA TYR A 122 -12.46 -2.99 1.95
C TYR A 122 -11.78 -1.97 2.86
N GLN A 123 -12.54 -1.05 3.44
CA GLN A 123 -12.03 -0.02 4.34
C GLN A 123 -11.99 -0.59 5.75
N TRP A 124 -10.79 -0.90 6.23
CA TRP A 124 -10.61 -1.37 7.60
C TRP A 124 -10.82 -0.23 8.59
N ASP A 125 -11.86 -0.33 9.41
CA ASP A 125 -12.07 0.56 10.55
C ASP A 125 -11.21 0.09 11.73
N GLY A 126 -9.94 0.47 11.70
CA GLY A 126 -8.99 0.12 12.74
C GLY A 126 -9.36 0.65 14.13
N VAL A 127 -10.11 1.75 14.21
CA VAL A 127 -10.57 2.33 15.48
C VAL A 127 -11.64 1.45 16.09
N SER A 128 -12.65 1.06 15.30
CA SER A 128 -13.69 0.12 15.76
C SER A 128 -13.10 -1.25 16.10
N CYS A 129 -12.19 -1.78 15.28
CA CYS A 129 -11.50 -3.03 15.58
C CYS A 129 -10.69 -2.96 16.87
N ALA A 130 -9.94 -1.88 17.10
CA ALA A 130 -9.20 -1.68 18.35
C ALA A 130 -10.13 -1.59 19.55
N HIS A 131 -11.23 -0.82 19.48
CA HIS A 131 -12.21 -0.75 20.56
C HIS A 131 -12.85 -2.11 20.87
N ALA A 132 -13.17 -2.91 19.84
CA ALA A 132 -13.70 -4.26 20.02
C ALA A 132 -12.68 -5.17 20.69
N PHE A 133 -11.41 -5.12 20.27
CA PHE A 133 -10.32 -5.85 20.89
C PHE A 133 -10.14 -5.48 22.37
N TRP A 134 -10.07 -4.19 22.70
CA TRP A 134 -9.88 -3.74 24.08
C TRP A 134 -11.03 -4.15 25.00
N LYS A 135 -12.28 -4.15 24.51
CA LYS A 135 -13.44 -4.66 25.26
C LYS A 135 -13.37 -6.16 25.53
N ASP A 136 -12.86 -6.95 24.58
CA ASP A 136 -12.76 -8.41 24.72
C ASP A 136 -11.73 -8.84 25.77
N ILE A 137 -10.69 -8.03 25.96
CA ILE A 137 -9.61 -8.32 26.93
C ILE A 137 -9.75 -7.55 28.26
N GLU A 138 -10.74 -6.66 28.37
CA GLU A 138 -11.00 -5.91 29.60
C GLU A 138 -11.45 -6.87 30.72
N GLY A 139 -10.58 -7.07 31.71
CA GLY A 139 -10.80 -8.02 32.82
C GLY A 139 -10.31 -9.45 32.56
N ALA A 140 -9.67 -9.72 31.42
CA ALA A 140 -9.03 -11.01 31.15
C ALA A 140 -7.61 -11.07 31.73
N GLU A 141 -7.27 -12.18 32.41
CA GLU A 141 -5.89 -12.46 32.84
C GLU A 141 -5.00 -12.69 31.60
N LEU A 142 -3.85 -12.00 31.55
CA LEU A 142 -2.93 -12.01 30.39
C LEU A 142 -2.56 -13.42 29.93
N ILE A 143 -2.32 -14.33 30.88
CA ILE A 143 -1.94 -15.72 30.61
C ILE A 143 -3.08 -16.49 29.94
N GLU A 144 -4.33 -16.23 30.32
CA GLU A 144 -5.50 -16.90 29.78
C GLU A 144 -5.80 -16.42 28.35
N TRP A 145 -5.64 -15.11 28.11
CA TRP A 145 -5.74 -14.55 26.76
C TRP A 145 -4.67 -15.11 25.82
N GLN A 146 -3.40 -15.17 26.25
CA GLN A 146 -2.30 -15.70 25.44
C GLN A 146 -2.53 -17.16 25.01
N ARG A 147 -3.11 -18.00 25.88
CA ARG A 147 -3.44 -19.40 25.53
C ARG A 147 -4.53 -19.54 24.47
N ARG A 148 -5.42 -18.54 24.31
CA ARG A 148 -6.47 -18.59 23.27
C ARG A 148 -5.92 -18.31 21.86
N GLN A 149 -4.68 -17.82 21.74
CA GLN A 149 -4.07 -17.39 20.47
C GLN A 149 -3.10 -18.42 19.88
N THR A 150 -2.78 -19.49 20.61
CA THR A 150 -1.89 -20.60 20.21
C THR A 150 -2.67 -21.89 20.01
#